data_AF-A0A4S2VF33-F1
#
_entry.id   AF-A0A4S2VF33-F1
#
_cell.length_a   1.000
_cell.length_b   1.000
_cell.length_c   1.000
_cell.angle_alpha   90.00
_cell.angle_beta   90.00
_cell.angle_gamma   90.00
#
_symmetry.space_group_name_H-M   'P 1'
#
loop_
_entity.id
_entity.type
_entity.pdbx_description
1 polymer ?
#
loop_
_entity_poly.entity_id
_entity_poly.type
_entity_poly.pdbx_seq_one_letter_code
_entity_poly.pdbx_strand_id
1 'polypeptide(L)'
;MRILVVRTGGFAGIERRAEVDTSGLPDEDEWRALAQLALRPGPPGDPADRVRDGFSYRITVDGRTVSCAEPRLSEAQRALISRVLKEGA
;
A
#
# COMPACT_ATOMS: atom_id res chain seq x y z
N MET A 1 5.08 2.16 14.85
CA MET A 1 3.90 2.37 13.98
C MET A 1 3.69 1.11 13.18
N ARG A 2 2.45 0.62 13.05
CA ARG A 2 2.14 -0.65 12.38
C ARG A 2 1.56 -0.38 11.00
N ILE A 3 2.20 -0.94 9.97
CA ILE A 3 1.79 -0.82 8.57
C ILE A 3 1.40 -2.20 8.05
N LEU A 4 0.15 -2.35 7.63
CA LEU A 4 -0.40 -3.55 7.01
C LEU A 4 -0.75 -3.27 5.55
N VAL A 5 -0.24 -4.10 4.65
CA VAL A 5 -0.57 -4.07 3.22
C VAL A 5 -1.25 -5.37 2.85
N VAL A 6 -2.44 -5.26 2.27
CA VAL A 6 -3.17 -6.37 1.66
C VAL A 6 -3.25 -6.13 0.16
N ARG A 7 -2.68 -7.02 -0.64
CA ARG A 7 -2.78 -7.04 -2.09
C ARG A 7 -3.73 -8.14 -2.53
N THR A 8 -4.71 -7.80 -3.35
CA THR A 8 -5.70 -8.71 -3.95
C THR A 8 -5.76 -8.51 -5.46
N GLY A 9 -6.30 -9.50 -6.18
CA GLY A 9 -6.41 -9.43 -7.64
C GLY A 9 -5.16 -10.00 -8.32
N GLY A 10 -4.85 -9.51 -9.51
CA GLY A 10 -3.90 -10.17 -10.39
C GLY A 10 -4.48 -11.41 -11.06
N PHE A 11 -3.78 -11.91 -12.07
CA PHE A 11 -4.21 -13.07 -12.86
C PHE A 11 -4.48 -14.33 -12.02
N ALA A 12 -3.71 -14.54 -10.95
CA ALA A 12 -3.87 -15.70 -10.06
C ALA A 12 -4.92 -15.50 -8.96
N GLY A 13 -5.39 -14.27 -8.71
CA GLY A 13 -6.37 -13.96 -7.66
C GLY A 13 -5.89 -14.21 -6.22
N ILE A 14 -4.60 -14.46 -6.00
CA ILE A 14 -4.06 -14.80 -4.67
C ILE A 14 -3.92 -13.54 -3.84
N GLU A 15 -4.57 -13.54 -2.67
CA GLU A 15 -4.39 -12.50 -1.68
C GLU A 15 -3.03 -12.64 -0.99
N ARG A 16 -2.28 -11.53 -0.92
CA ARG A 16 -1.03 -11.45 -0.16
C ARG A 16 -1.16 -10.38 0.92
N ARG A 17 -0.84 -10.75 2.15
CA ARG A 17 -0.81 -9.86 3.31
C ARG A 17 0.61 -9.76 3.83
N ALA A 18 1.07 -8.55 4.10
CA ALA A 18 2.36 -8.30 4.74
C ALA A 18 2.21 -7.16 5.75
N GLU A 19 2.92 -7.29 6.86
CA GLU A 19 2.86 -6.34 7.96
C GLU A 19 4.26 -6.02 8.46
N VAL A 20 4.49 -4.75 8.77
CA VAL A 20 5.74 -4.25 9.34
C VAL A 20 5.41 -3.39 10.55
N ASP A 21 6.05 -3.68 11.68
CA ASP A 21 6.11 -2.77 12.82
C ASP A 21 7.40 -1.95 12.74
N THR A 22 7.24 -0.64 12.60
CA THR A 22 8.37 0.30 12.47
C THR A 22 8.87 0.81 13.82
N SER A 23 8.29 0.34 14.93
CA SER A 23 8.65 0.81 16.27
C SER A 23 10.08 0.38 16.62
N GLY A 24 10.95 1.34 16.90
CA GLY A 24 12.35 1.06 17.25
C GLY A 24 13.27 0.80 16.06
N LEU A 25 12.78 1.02 14.83
CA LEU A 25 13.65 1.07 13.66
C LEU A 25 14.42 2.39 13.59
N PRO A 26 15.71 2.38 13.18
CA PRO A 26 16.50 3.61 13.03
C PRO A 26 15.94 4.56 11.97
N ASP A 27 15.16 4.04 11.01
CA ASP A 27 14.52 4.73 9.90
C ASP A 27 13.02 5.02 10.15
N GLU A 28 12.57 5.03 11.41
CA GLU A 28 11.16 5.24 11.78
C GLU A 28 10.55 6.50 11.14
N ASP A 29 11.29 7.62 11.11
CA ASP A 29 10.81 8.87 10.56
C ASP A 29 10.60 8.82 9.04
N GLU A 30 11.44 8.07 8.31
CA GLU A 30 11.26 7.85 6.87
C GLU A 30 9.99 7.03 6.61
N TRP A 31 9.78 5.96 7.39
CA TRP A 31 8.57 5.16 7.31
C TRP A 31 7.33 6.00 7.58
N ARG A 32 7.39 6.86 8.59
CA ARG A 32 6.28 7.76 8.96
C ARG A 32 5.99 8.76 7.83
N ALA A 33 7.00 9.40 7.26
CA ALA A 33 6.83 10.34 6.16
C ALA A 33 6.22 9.64 4.92
N LEU A 34 6.74 8.46 4.56
CA LEU A 34 6.23 7.68 3.43
C LEU A 34 4.79 7.22 3.65
N ALA A 35 4.48 6.74 4.85
CA ALA A 35 3.13 6.34 5.23
C ALA A 35 2.14 7.51 5.16
N GLN A 36 2.51 8.70 5.66
CA GLN A 36 1.67 9.89 5.57
C GLN A 36 1.39 10.30 4.11
N LEU A 37 2.39 10.19 3.23
CA LEU A 37 2.21 10.47 1.80
C LEU A 37 1.34 9.41 1.13
N ALA A 38 1.49 8.13 1.48
CA ALA A 38 0.71 7.03 0.92
C ALA A 38 -0.76 7.07 1.35
N LEU A 39 -1.05 7.58 2.56
CA LEU A 39 -2.41 7.81 3.07
C LEU A 39 -3.14 8.96 2.38
N ARG A 40 -2.43 9.81 1.61
CA ARG A 40 -3.12 10.83 0.82
C ARG A 40 -3.94 10.15 -0.28
N PRO A 41 -5.22 10.53 -0.45
CA PRO A 41 -6.00 10.01 -1.55
C PRO A 41 -5.29 10.32 -2.87
N GLY A 42 -5.14 9.30 -3.71
CA GLY A 42 -4.69 9.50 -5.08
C GLY A 42 -5.70 10.35 -5.86
N PRO A 43 -5.32 10.87 -7.04
CA PRO A 43 -6.25 11.61 -7.89
C PRO A 43 -7.53 10.78 -8.14
N PRO A 44 -8.72 11.42 -8.11
CA PRO A 44 -9.97 10.72 -8.38
C PRO A 44 -9.88 10.11 -9.77
N GLY A 45 -10.12 8.80 -9.84
CA GLY A 45 -10.01 8.04 -11.06
C GLY A 45 -11.37 7.61 -11.58
N ASP A 46 -11.58 7.72 -12.88
CA ASP A 46 -12.74 7.14 -13.60
C ASP A 46 -12.87 5.63 -13.35
N PRO A 47 -14.02 5.09 -12.92
CA PRO A 47 -14.24 3.66 -12.82
C PRO A 47 -13.87 2.86 -14.09
N ALA A 48 -13.85 3.51 -15.27
CA ALA A 48 -13.49 2.93 -16.55
C ALA A 48 -12.01 2.52 -16.69
N ASP A 49 -11.05 3.14 -15.99
CA ASP A 49 -9.61 2.76 -16.13
C ASP A 49 -9.21 1.56 -15.26
N ARG A 50 -10.18 0.78 -14.75
CA ARG A 50 -9.83 -0.46 -14.07
C ARG A 50 -9.25 -1.44 -15.08
N VAL A 51 -7.98 -1.78 -14.87
CA VAL A 51 -7.28 -2.77 -15.70
C VAL A 51 -7.84 -4.16 -15.39
N ARG A 52 -8.13 -4.93 -16.43
CA ARG A 52 -8.48 -6.35 -16.30
C ARG A 52 -7.29 -7.08 -15.68
N ASP A 53 -7.53 -7.80 -14.59
CA ASP A 53 -6.50 -8.46 -13.78
C ASP A 53 -5.54 -7.51 -13.04
N GLY A 54 -5.91 -6.23 -12.85
CA GLY A 54 -5.12 -5.30 -12.05
C GLY A 54 -5.07 -5.66 -10.56
N PHE A 55 -3.98 -5.30 -9.88
CA PHE A 55 -3.91 -5.45 -8.43
C PHE A 55 -4.65 -4.32 -7.72
N SER A 56 -5.37 -4.69 -6.67
CA SER A 56 -5.93 -3.78 -5.68
C SER A 56 -5.19 -3.93 -4.37
N TYR A 57 -5.01 -2.82 -3.67
CA TYR A 57 -4.22 -2.72 -2.45
C TYR A 57 -5.04 -2.03 -1.37
N ARG A 58 -4.89 -2.53 -0.16
CA ARG A 58 -5.40 -1.90 1.05
C ARG A 58 -4.22 -1.66 1.98
N ILE A 59 -3.98 -0.39 2.29
CA ILE A 59 -2.89 0.04 3.16
C ILE A 59 -3.51 0.51 4.46
N THR A 60 -3.13 -0.08 5.57
CA THR A 60 -3.55 0.32 6.92
C THR A 60 -2.35 0.76 7.72
N VAL A 61 -2.37 1.98 8.24
CA VAL A 61 -1.30 2.57 9.06
C VAL A 61 -1.93 3.04 10.37
N ASP A 62 -1.53 2.45 11.50
CA ASP A 62 -2.04 2.79 12.83
C ASP A 62 -3.58 2.95 12.89
N GLY A 63 -4.30 2.06 12.20
CA GLY A 63 -5.77 2.05 12.13
C GLY A 63 -6.41 2.93 11.05
N ARG A 64 -5.63 3.72 10.30
CA ARG A 64 -6.12 4.45 9.12
C ARG A 64 -5.95 3.61 7.86
N THR A 65 -7.05 3.33 7.17
CA THR A 65 -7.03 2.50 5.97
C THR A 65 -7.34 3.31 4.72
N VAL A 66 -6.52 3.15 3.70
CA VAL A 66 -6.79 3.64 2.34
C VAL A 66 -6.82 2.47 1.36
N SER A 67 -7.68 2.58 0.36
CA SER A 67 -7.75 1.62 -0.75
C SER A 67 -7.22 2.30 -2.01
N CYS A 68 -6.34 1.60 -2.73
CA CYS A 68 -5.79 2.06 -4.00
C CYS A 68 -5.66 0.88 -4.96
N ALA A 69 -5.65 1.13 -6.26
CA ALA A 69 -5.61 0.07 -7.26
C ALA A 69 -4.83 0.54 -8.49
N GLU A 70 -4.26 -0.41 -9.22
CA GLU A 70 -3.61 -0.13 -10.50
C GLU A 70 -4.64 0.32 -11.55
N PRO A 71 -4.26 1.25 -12.45
CA PRO A 71 -2.92 1.84 -12.64
C PRO A 71 -2.65 3.09 -11.79
N ARG A 72 -3.51 3.42 -10.82
CA ARG A 72 -3.57 4.76 -10.17
C ARG A 72 -2.86 4.84 -8.82
N LEU A 73 -1.76 4.12 -8.68
CA LEU A 73 -0.94 4.21 -7.48
C LEU A 73 -0.11 5.49 -7.52
N SER A 74 -0.12 6.25 -6.44
CA SER A 74 0.88 7.31 -6.27
C SER A 74 2.27 6.68 -6.08
N GLU A 75 3.33 7.44 -6.36
CA GLU A 75 4.70 6.98 -6.13
C GLU A 75 4.92 6.55 -4.67
N ALA A 76 4.37 7.32 -3.72
CA ALA A 76 4.44 7.01 -2.29
C ALA A 76 3.72 5.69 -1.95
N GLN A 77 2.53 5.45 -2.51
CA GLN A 77 1.80 4.20 -2.32
C GLN A 77 2.60 3.01 -2.88
N ARG A 78 3.12 3.15 -4.10
CA ARG A 78 3.91 2.08 -4.75
C ARG A 78 5.19 1.77 -3.97
N ALA A 79 5.90 2.80 -3.52
CA ALA A 79 7.10 2.65 -2.70
C ALA A 79 6.78 1.97 -1.36
N LEU A 80 5.72 2.39 -0.66
CA LEU A 80 5.31 1.79 0.60
C LEU A 80 4.91 0.32 0.44
N ILE A 81 4.07 0.01 -0.56
CA ILE A 81 3.64 -1.36 -0.86
C ILE A 81 4.84 -2.26 -1.14
N SER A 82 5.76 -1.80 -1.99
CA SER A 82 6.97 -2.55 -2.33
C SER A 82 7.85 -2.80 -1.11
N ARG A 83 8.09 -1.78 -0.29
CA ARG A 83 8.90 -1.88 0.94
C ARG A 83 8.25 -2.85 1.94
N VAL A 84 6.96 -2.70 2.22
CA VAL A 84 6.24 -3.58 3.17
C VAL A 84 6.19 -5.03 2.67
N LEU A 85 5.93 -5.26 1.38
CA LEU A 85 5.91 -6.62 0.82
C LEU A 85 7.29 -7.28 0.76
N LYS A 86 8.37 -6.48 0.81
CA LYS A 86 9.75 -6.97 0.86
C LYS A 86 10.20 -7.28 2.28
N GLU A 87 9.91 -6.39 3.23
CA GLU A 87 10.32 -6.53 4.63
C GLU A 87 9.41 -7.47 5.44
N GLY A 88 8.12 -7.52 5.13
CA GLY A 88 7.12 -8.36 5.82
C GLY A 88 6.88 -9.73 5.18
N ALA A 89 7.85 -10.25 4.40
CA ALA A 89 7.79 -11.54 3.72
C ALA A 89 8.60 -12.63 4.44
#